data_AF-A0A3D4FAV9-F1
#
_entry.id   AF-A0A3D4FAV9-F1
#
_cell.length_a   1.000
_cell.length_b   1.000
_cell.length_c   1.000
_cell.angle_alpha   90.00
_cell.angle_beta   90.00
_cell.angle_gamma   90.00
#
_symmetry.space_group_name_H-M   'P 1'
#
loop_
_entity.id
_entity.type
_entity.pdbx_description
1 polymer ?
#
loop_
_entity_poly.entity_id
_entity_poly.type
_entity_poly.pdbx_seq_one_letter_code
_entity_poly.pdbx_strand_id
1 'polypeptide(L)'
;MKLFNALFHSSLGKKYVMGMTGLALFGFVIGHMLGNLQIFLGPDKINAYGAFLKSMPKLLWAARISLLACVFLHIASAISLVRDNRRARPVANQVRQA
;
A
#
# COMPACT_ATOMS: atom_id res chain seq x y z
N MET A 1 -4.03 24.69 -1.31
CA MET A 1 -3.88 24.15 -2.68
C MET A 1 -2.44 23.96 -3.17
N LYS A 2 -1.40 24.55 -2.55
CA LYS A 2 0.01 24.33 -2.95
C LYS A 2 0.59 22.96 -2.53
N LEU A 3 0.12 22.37 -1.42
CA LEU A 3 0.61 21.10 -0.88
C LEU A 3 0.29 19.90 -1.79
N PHE A 4 -0.94 19.83 -2.32
CA PHE A 4 -1.36 18.78 -3.26
C PHE A 4 -0.55 18.84 -4.56
N ASN A 5 -0.31 20.03 -5.10
CA ASN A 5 0.45 20.15 -6.35
C ASN A 5 1.92 19.77 -6.15
N ALA A 6 2.53 20.13 -5.01
CA ALA A 6 3.91 19.75 -4.68
C ALA A 6 4.07 18.25 -4.42
N LEU A 7 3.11 17.59 -3.76
CA LEU A 7 3.17 16.15 -3.49
C LEU A 7 2.95 15.30 -4.74
N PHE A 8 2.06 15.70 -5.64
CA PHE A 8 1.73 14.92 -6.83
C PHE A 8 2.57 15.24 -8.07
N HIS A 9 3.10 16.47 -8.22
CA HIS A 9 3.94 16.83 -9.37
C HIS A 9 5.45 16.69 -9.12
N SER A 10 5.93 16.67 -7.87
CA SER A 10 7.38 16.51 -7.60
C SER A 10 7.82 15.05 -7.58
N SER A 11 9.04 14.78 -8.04
CA SER A 11 9.63 13.42 -8.00
C SER A 11 9.82 12.89 -6.57
N LEU A 12 10.09 13.79 -5.61
CA LEU A 12 10.18 13.45 -4.19
C LEU A 12 8.80 13.09 -3.61
N GLY A 13 7.77 13.88 -3.90
CA GLY A 13 6.41 13.62 -3.40
C GLY A 13 5.89 12.24 -3.83
N LYS A 14 6.09 11.87 -5.10
CA LYS A 14 5.73 10.53 -5.61
C LYS A 14 6.47 9.40 -4.88
N LYS A 15 7.75 9.59 -4.53
CA LYS A 15 8.53 8.59 -3.77
C LYS A 15 8.04 8.46 -2.32
N TYR A 16 7.69 9.56 -1.67
CA TYR A 16 7.10 9.52 -0.34
C TYR A 16 5.74 8.81 -0.35
N VAL A 17 4.86 9.13 -1.30
CA VAL A 17 3.57 8.44 -1.46
C VAL A 17 3.78 6.95 -1.71
N MET A 18 4.69 6.58 -2.62
CA MET A 18 5.05 5.18 -2.89
C MET A 18 5.51 4.44 -1.63
N GLY A 19 6.43 5.03 -0.86
CA GLY A 19 6.97 4.42 0.35
C GLY A 19 5.94 4.28 1.46
N MET A 20 5.17 5.35 1.75
CA MET A 20 4.17 5.34 2.82
C MET A 20 3.02 4.36 2.53
N THR A 21 2.51 4.36 1.30
CA THR A 21 1.46 3.43 0.88
C THR A 21 1.98 1.98 0.89
N GLY A 22 3.23 1.75 0.46
CA GLY A 22 3.85 0.43 0.52
C GLY A 22 3.99 -0.10 1.94
N LEU A 23 4.43 0.75 2.88
CA LEU A 23 4.56 0.39 4.30
C LEU A 23 3.20 0.07 4.94
N ALA A 24 2.17 0.86 4.62
CA ALA A 24 0.81 0.60 5.09
C ALA A 24 0.26 -0.73 4.56
N LEU A 25 0.43 -1.01 3.26
CA LEU A 25 0.00 -2.26 2.64
C LEU A 25 0.74 -3.47 3.20
N PHE A 26 2.06 -3.35 3.42
CA PHE A 26 2.86 -4.41 4.01
C PHE A 26 2.41 -4.73 5.44
N GLY A 27 2.20 -3.71 6.28
CA GLY A 27 1.67 -3.89 7.64
C GLY A 27 0.30 -4.57 7.63
N PHE A 28 -0.58 -4.18 6.69
CA PHE A 28 -1.86 -4.85 6.51
C PHE A 28 -1.71 -6.32 6.11
N VAL A 29 -0.82 -6.66 5.17
CA VAL A 29 -0.57 -8.04 4.77
C VAL A 29 -0.10 -8.89 5.96
N ILE A 30 0.79 -8.37 6.81
CA ILE A 30 1.19 -9.08 8.04
C ILE A 30 -0.03 -9.35 8.93
N GLY A 31 -0.79 -8.31 9.29
CA GLY A 31 -1.97 -8.45 10.14
C GLY A 31 -3.04 -9.37 9.53
N HIS A 32 -3.24 -9.29 8.22
CA HIS A 32 -4.16 -10.13 7.47
C HIS A 32 -3.72 -11.59 7.52
N MET A 33 -2.44 -11.86 7.29
CA MET A 33 -1.89 -13.21 7.39
C MET A 33 -2.02 -13.76 8.81
N LEU A 34 -1.72 -12.97 9.84
CA LEU A 34 -1.91 -13.40 11.24
C LEU A 34 -3.38 -13.78 11.53
N GLY A 35 -4.34 -13.02 11.00
CA GLY A 35 -5.76 -13.38 11.08
C GLY A 35 -6.09 -14.70 10.37
N ASN A 36 -5.58 -14.90 9.15
CA ASN A 36 -5.82 -16.12 8.37
C ASN A 36 -5.13 -17.35 8.96
N LEU A 37 -3.93 -17.22 9.52
CA LEU A 37 -3.19 -18.33 10.11
C LEU A 37 -3.90 -18.92 11.34
N GLN A 38 -4.88 -18.21 11.92
CA GLN A 38 -5.76 -18.79 12.94
C GLN A 38 -6.56 -20.00 12.42
N ILE A 39 -6.64 -20.22 11.09
CA ILE A 39 -7.20 -21.45 10.52
C ILE A 39 -6.51 -22.71 11.05
N PHE A 40 -5.22 -22.63 11.38
CA PHE A 40 -4.44 -23.74 11.95
C PHE A 40 -4.70 -23.96 13.45
N LEU A 41 -5.39 -23.03 14.12
CA LEU A 41 -5.74 -23.11 15.55
C LEU A 41 -7.14 -23.68 15.78
N GLY A 42 -7.86 -24.05 14.72
CA GLY A 42 -9.20 -24.62 14.75
C GLY A 42 -10.32 -23.61 14.46
N PRO A 43 -11.54 -24.11 14.14
CA PRO A 43 -12.64 -23.29 13.66
C PRO A 43 -13.09 -22.19 14.63
N ASP A 44 -13.05 -22.46 15.93
CA ASP A 44 -13.54 -21.51 16.95
C ASP A 44 -12.72 -20.22 16.99
N LYS A 45 -11.39 -20.31 16.81
CA LYS A 45 -10.51 -19.12 16.83
C LYS A 45 -10.78 -18.21 15.64
N ILE A 46 -10.78 -18.77 14.42
CA ILE A 46 -11.03 -17.99 13.20
C ILE A 46 -12.45 -17.41 13.16
N ASN A 47 -13.46 -18.15 13.65
CA ASN A 47 -14.83 -17.67 13.73
C ASN A 47 -15.00 -16.55 14.76
N ALA A 48 -14.39 -16.69 15.95
CA ALA A 48 -14.39 -15.64 16.97
C ALA A 48 -13.69 -14.37 16.48
N TYR A 49 -12.55 -14.50 15.78
CA TYR A 49 -11.87 -13.38 15.16
C TYR A 49 -12.75 -12.70 14.09
N GLY A 50 -13.42 -13.47 13.24
CA GLY A 50 -14.37 -12.95 12.26
C GLY A 50 -15.55 -12.21 12.90
N ALA A 51 -16.11 -12.74 13.99
CA ALA A 51 -17.19 -12.10 14.75
C ALA A 51 -16.71 -10.79 15.40
N PHE A 52 -15.51 -10.78 15.99
CA PHE A 52 -14.88 -9.59 16.56
C PHE A 52 -14.67 -8.50 15.50
N LEU A 53 -14.17 -8.84 14.30
CA LEU A 53 -14.04 -7.85 13.23
C LEU A 53 -15.40 -7.28 12.82
N LYS A 54 -16.41 -8.14 12.66
CA LYS A 54 -17.77 -7.74 12.28
C LYS A 54 -18.48 -6.89 13.34
N SER A 55 -18.10 -6.99 14.62
CA SER A 55 -18.67 -6.15 15.68
C SER A 55 -18.27 -4.68 15.58
N MET A 56 -17.23 -4.35 14.80
CA MET A 56 -16.74 -2.99 14.57
C MET A 56 -16.86 -2.58 13.09
N PRO A 57 -18.09 -2.47 12.55
CA PRO A 57 -18.32 -2.26 11.12
C PRO A 57 -17.72 -0.96 10.58
N LYS A 58 -17.69 0.10 11.39
CA LYS A 58 -17.07 1.39 11.02
C LYS A 58 -15.57 1.25 10.79
N LEU A 59 -14.87 0.55 11.68
CA LEU A 59 -13.43 0.31 11.57
C LEU A 59 -13.11 -0.57 10.35
N LEU A 60 -13.91 -1.61 10.13
CA LEU A 60 -13.80 -2.51 8.97
C LEU A 60 -13.92 -1.74 7.65
N TRP A 61 -14.92 -0.86 7.53
CA TRP A 61 -15.10 -0.04 6.34
C TRP A 61 -14.01 1.01 6.17
N ALA A 62 -13.58 1.67 7.26
CA ALA A 62 -12.46 2.59 7.23
C ALA A 62 -11.18 1.91 6.72
N ALA A 63 -10.88 0.71 7.23
CA ALA A 63 -9.75 -0.09 6.74
C ALA A 63 -9.90 -0.43 5.25
N ARG A 64 -11.07 -0.89 4.80
CA ARG A 64 -11.32 -1.22 3.38
C ARG A 64 -11.08 -0.04 2.45
N ILE A 65 -11.69 1.11 2.74
CA ILE A 65 -11.53 2.31 1.92
C ILE A 65 -10.07 2.78 1.94
N SER A 66 -9.44 2.77 3.12
CA SER A 66 -8.04 3.18 3.25
C SER A 66 -7.10 2.28 2.46
N LEU A 67 -7.31 0.97 2.47
CA LEU A 67 -6.52 0.01 1.71
C LEU A 67 -6.71 0.16 0.21
N LEU A 68 -7.97 0.32 -0.26
CA LEU A 68 -8.25 0.59 -1.67
C LEU A 68 -7.56 1.86 -2.14
N ALA A 69 -7.61 2.93 -1.35
CA ALA A 69 -6.90 4.17 -1.63
C ALA A 69 -5.37 3.96 -1.65
N CYS A 70 -4.82 3.24 -0.66
CA CYS A 70 -3.38 2.94 -0.60
C CYS A 70 -2.92 2.15 -1.82
N VAL A 71 -3.61 1.08 -2.21
CA VAL A 71 -3.28 0.28 -3.39
C VAL A 71 -3.30 1.13 -4.65
N PHE A 72 -4.35 1.93 -4.85
CA PHE A 72 -4.47 2.78 -6.02
C PHE A 72 -3.33 3.80 -6.10
N LEU A 73 -3.05 4.50 -5.00
CA LEU A 73 -1.97 5.48 -4.92
C LEU A 73 -0.59 4.84 -5.08
N HIS A 74 -0.39 3.64 -4.54
CA HIS A 74 0.86 2.89 -4.64
C HIS A 74 1.15 2.52 -6.10
N ILE A 75 0.17 1.94 -6.79
CA ILE A 75 0.28 1.55 -8.20
C ILE A 75 0.48 2.78 -9.09
N ALA A 76 -0.32 3.84 -8.89
CA ALA A 76 -0.19 5.08 -9.66
C ALA A 76 1.21 5.71 -9.50
N SER A 77 1.73 5.75 -8.27
CA SER A 77 3.06 6.27 -7.98
C SER A 77 4.16 5.39 -8.59
N ALA A 78 4.03 4.07 -8.50
CA ALA A 78 4.96 3.11 -9.12
C ALA A 78 5.04 3.31 -10.64
N ILE A 79 3.88 3.35 -11.32
CA ILE A 79 3.81 3.56 -12.77
C ILE A 79 4.42 4.90 -13.15
N SER A 80 4.08 5.98 -12.43
CA SER A 80 4.63 7.30 -12.74
C SER A 80 6.15 7.34 -12.56
N LEU A 81 6.68 6.77 -11.46
CA LEU A 81 8.13 6.76 -11.21
C LEU A 81 8.88 5.90 -12.23
N VAL A 82 8.32 4.75 -12.62
CA VAL A 82 8.91 3.90 -13.68
C VAL A 82 8.92 4.64 -15.01
N ARG A 83 7.85 5.35 -15.37
CA ARG A 83 7.78 6.15 -16.59
C ARG A 83 8.79 7.30 -16.57
N ASP A 84 8.87 8.03 -15.47
CA ASP A 84 9.79 9.16 -15.31
C ASP A 84 11.26 8.67 -15.38
N ASN A 85 11.57 7.55 -14.71
CA ASN A 85 12.90 6.94 -14.75
C ASN A 85 13.27 6.43 -16.16
N ARG A 86 12.31 5.86 -16.90
CA ARG A 86 12.54 5.44 -18.30
C ARG A 86 12.79 6.62 -19.23
N ARG A 87 12.05 7.73 -19.06
CA ARG A 87 12.23 8.95 -19.87
C ARG A 87 13.55 9.65 -19.61
N ALA A 88 14.04 9.60 -18.38
CA ALA A 88 15.32 10.21 -18.00
C ALA A 88 16.54 9.39 -18.47
N ARG A 89 16.35 8.24 -19.15
CA ARG A 89 17.45 7.41 -19.65
C ARG A 89 17.81 7.79 -21.09
N PRO A 90 19.03 8.32 -21.34
CA PRO A 90 19.52 8.57 -22.69
C PRO A 90 19.97 7.28 -23.41
N VAL A 91 20.30 6.22 -22.67
CA VAL A 91 20.69 4.90 -23.23
C VAL A 91 20.05 3.79 -22.40
N ALA A 92 19.40 2.83 -23.05
CA ALA A 92 18.82 1.68 -22.37
C ALA A 92 19.95 0.76 -21.86
N ASN A 93 20.05 0.59 -20.53
CA ASN A 93 20.91 -0.37 -19.83
C ASN A 93 22.35 0.06 -19.49
N GLN A 94 22.52 1.15 -18.74
CA GLN A 94 23.60 1.21 -17.75
C GLN A 94 22.97 1.27 -16.36
N VAL A 95 22.96 0.13 -15.66
CA VAL A 95 22.83 0.14 -14.20
C VAL A 95 24.13 0.76 -13.71
N ARG A 96 24.09 2.00 -13.22
CA ARG A 96 25.25 2.57 -12.53
C ARG A 96 25.43 1.70 -11.29
N GLN A 97 26.37 0.77 -11.35
CA GLN A 97 26.79 0.02 -10.17
C GLN A 97 27.26 1.06 -9.16
N ALA A 98 26.61 1.05 -7.99
CA ALA A 98 26.97 1.91 -6.88
C ALA A 98 28.28 1.44 -6.28
#